data_AF-A0A3N2AT50-F1
#
_entry.id   AF-A0A3N2AT50-F1
#
_cell.length_a   1.000
_cell.length_b   1.000
_cell.length_c   1.000
_cell.angle_alpha   90.00
_cell.angle_beta   90.00
_cell.angle_gamma   90.00
#
_symmetry.space_group_name_H-M   'P 1'
#
loop_
_entity.id
_entity.type
_entity.pdbx_description
1 polymer ?
#
loop_
_entity_poly.entity_id
_entity_poly.type
_entity_poly.pdbx_seq_one_letter_code
_entity_poly.pdbx_strand_id
1 'polypeptide(L)'
;MTQVTREERLSGALATLAETLTSDYDVVQLLHTVVNECIELVDAQAAGLLLKNGHGDLELVASTSEAASFVEVMQLNGDAGPCVECARTGEQITVSDVEATSDDWVDFREASLAEGFHSSLGVPLRVHSEVIGAMGLYRTSTGDLSPADVAVAQALANLATVGILQERALRERGIIAEQLQRALDSRVLIEQAKGVLAASIDVDMEEAFRVLREHARTKNLNLHEVARGVVDRSMDIPGIAHRAGRGQEQPEEG
;
A
#
# COMPACT_ATOMS: atom_id res chain seq x y z
N MET A 1 29.93 31.67 0.26
CA MET A 1 29.09 30.46 0.28
C MET A 1 29.08 29.97 1.71
N THR A 2 27.97 30.21 2.42
CA THR A 2 27.80 29.75 3.80
C THR A 2 27.65 28.23 3.76
N GLN A 3 28.57 27.49 4.40
CA GLN A 3 28.40 26.05 4.54
C GLN A 3 27.16 25.80 5.40
N VAL A 4 26.17 25.14 4.82
CA VAL A 4 24.98 24.68 5.54
C VAL A 4 25.43 23.64 6.56
N THR A 5 25.08 23.84 7.82
CA THR A 5 25.43 22.94 8.92
C THR A 5 24.63 21.64 8.85
N ARG A 6 25.13 20.56 9.47
CA ARG A 6 24.40 19.28 9.51
C ARG A 6 23.01 19.41 10.14
N GLU A 7 22.87 20.27 11.13
CA GLU A 7 21.58 20.56 11.79
C GLU A 7 20.60 21.23 10.82
N GLU A 8 21.06 22.19 10.01
CA GLU A 8 20.22 22.83 8.98
C GLU A 8 19.82 21.84 7.88
N ARG A 9 20.72 20.93 7.47
CA ARG A 9 20.38 19.86 6.50
C ARG A 9 19.35 18.89 7.09
N LEU A 10 19.50 18.49 8.35
CA LEU A 10 18.55 17.61 9.02
C LEU A 10 17.17 18.28 9.15
N SER A 11 17.14 19.57 9.51
CA SER A 11 15.89 20.33 9.56
C SER A 11 15.25 20.47 8.17
N GLY A 12 16.06 20.66 7.13
CA GLY A 12 15.60 20.69 5.74
C GLY A 12 14.99 19.35 5.31
N ALA A 13 15.68 18.24 5.57
CA ALA A 13 15.19 16.89 5.27
C ALA A 13 13.86 16.59 5.98
N LEU A 14 13.75 16.95 7.27
CA LEU A 14 12.49 16.80 8.01
C LEU A 14 11.35 17.63 7.41
N ALA A 15 11.63 18.86 6.95
CA ALA A 15 10.63 19.70 6.29
C ALA A 15 10.19 19.10 4.94
N THR A 16 11.14 18.69 4.09
CA THR A 16 10.85 18.02 2.80
C THR A 16 9.97 16.78 3.01
N LEU A 17 10.33 15.95 4.00
CA LEU A 17 9.58 14.73 4.30
C LEU A 17 8.19 15.02 4.87
N ALA A 18 8.05 16.08 5.69
CA ALA A 18 6.77 16.54 6.19
C ALA A 18 5.86 17.11 5.07
N GLU A 19 6.42 17.81 4.08
CA GLU A 19 5.67 18.28 2.92
C GLU A 19 5.11 17.12 2.09
N THR A 20 5.91 16.09 1.84
CA THR A 20 5.46 14.86 1.13
C THR A 20 4.33 14.14 1.87
N LEU A 21 4.22 14.30 3.19
CA LEU A 21 3.13 13.76 4.01
C LEU A 21 1.81 14.58 3.94
N THR A 22 1.83 15.79 3.36
CA THR A 22 0.68 16.72 3.36
C THR A 22 0.04 16.96 1.99
N SER A 23 0.77 16.80 0.89
CA SER A 23 0.20 16.74 -0.46
C SER A 23 -0.42 15.36 -0.72
N ASP A 24 -1.17 15.17 -1.81
CA ASP A 24 -1.74 13.86 -2.22
C ASP A 24 -0.73 12.73 -1.93
N TYR A 25 -1.02 11.95 -0.90
CA TYR A 25 0.02 11.22 -0.17
C TYR A 25 0.62 10.10 -1.03
N ASP A 26 1.86 10.29 -1.49
CA ASP A 26 2.59 9.30 -2.29
C ASP A 26 3.72 8.68 -1.47
N VAL A 27 3.48 7.46 -0.99
CA VAL A 27 4.47 6.69 -0.22
C VAL A 27 5.70 6.36 -1.05
N VAL A 28 5.58 6.17 -2.36
CA VAL A 28 6.71 5.85 -3.24
C VAL A 28 7.63 7.06 -3.30
N GLN A 29 7.06 8.25 -3.50
CA GLN A 29 7.83 9.49 -3.46
C GLN A 29 8.51 9.69 -2.10
N LEU A 30 7.80 9.45 -0.99
CA LEU A 30 8.38 9.54 0.35
C LEU A 30 9.60 8.62 0.52
N LEU A 31 9.50 7.35 0.11
CA LEU A 31 10.58 6.39 0.27
C LEU A 31 11.81 6.77 -0.57
N HIS A 32 11.61 7.27 -1.79
CA HIS A 32 12.69 7.84 -2.59
C HIS A 32 13.33 9.07 -1.94
N THR A 33 12.53 9.97 -1.36
CA THR A 33 13.08 11.11 -0.62
C THR A 33 13.90 10.64 0.57
N VAL A 34 13.43 9.66 1.35
CA VAL A 34 14.16 9.15 2.52
C VAL A 34 15.55 8.62 2.15
N VAL A 35 15.65 7.76 1.13
CA VAL A 35 16.95 7.18 0.74
C VAL A 35 17.91 8.23 0.19
N ASN A 36 17.40 9.24 -0.51
CA ASN A 36 18.21 10.36 -1.01
C ASN A 36 18.69 11.28 0.12
N GLU A 37 17.82 11.65 1.07
CA GLU A 37 18.22 12.45 2.22
C GLU A 37 19.22 11.71 3.11
N CYS A 38 19.11 10.38 3.22
CA CYS A 38 20.07 9.54 3.91
C CYS A 38 21.50 9.76 3.39
N ILE A 39 21.72 9.56 2.08
CA ILE A 39 23.07 9.68 1.49
C ILE A 39 23.62 11.11 1.52
N GLU A 40 22.75 12.12 1.67
CA GLU A 40 23.18 13.51 1.86
C GLU A 40 23.58 13.82 3.32
N LEU A 41 23.03 13.09 4.29
CA LEU A 41 23.18 13.37 5.73
C LEU A 41 24.17 12.46 6.46
N VAL A 42 24.53 11.33 5.85
CA VAL A 42 25.45 10.31 6.39
C VAL A 42 26.58 10.04 5.41
N ASP A 43 27.70 9.51 5.88
CA ASP A 43 28.82 9.12 5.02
C ASP A 43 28.53 7.80 4.28
N ALA A 44 27.56 7.82 3.35
CA ALA A 44 27.20 6.73 2.47
C ALA A 44 27.05 7.23 1.03
N GLN A 45 27.45 6.40 0.06
CA GLN A 45 27.40 6.75 -1.37
C GLN A 45 26.13 6.25 -2.05
N ALA A 46 25.49 5.23 -1.51
CA ALA A 46 24.23 4.74 -2.03
C ALA A 46 23.36 4.13 -0.92
N ALA A 47 22.05 4.07 -1.18
CA ALA A 47 21.08 3.49 -0.28
C ALA A 47 20.00 2.71 -1.04
N GLY A 48 19.50 1.65 -0.40
CA GLY A 48 18.39 0.83 -0.87
C GLY A 48 17.38 0.63 0.25
N LEU A 49 16.11 0.37 -0.10
CA LEU A 49 15.05 0.12 0.88
C LEU A 49 14.22 -1.08 0.46
N LEU A 50 14.22 -2.09 1.33
CA LEU A 50 13.46 -3.33 1.20
C LEU A 50 12.22 -3.29 2.09
N LEU A 51 11.07 -3.72 1.58
CA LEU A 51 9.83 -3.87 2.35
C LEU A 51 9.23 -5.27 2.20
N LYS A 52 8.63 -5.75 3.28
CA LYS A 52 7.81 -6.97 3.25
C LYS A 52 6.50 -6.68 2.54
N ASN A 53 6.20 -7.47 1.51
CA ASN A 53 4.90 -7.49 0.84
C ASN A 53 3.84 -8.20 1.72
N GLY A 54 2.61 -8.31 1.20
CA GLY A 54 1.50 -8.96 1.93
C GLY A 54 1.69 -10.46 2.20
N HIS A 55 2.65 -11.11 1.54
CA HIS A 55 3.00 -12.52 1.73
C HIS A 55 4.19 -12.71 2.69
N GLY A 56 4.86 -11.62 3.08
CA GLY A 56 6.01 -11.62 3.97
C GLY A 56 7.36 -11.62 3.25
N ASP A 57 7.38 -11.66 1.91
CA ASP A 57 8.60 -11.63 1.10
C ASP A 57 9.12 -10.20 0.99
N LEU A 58 10.45 -10.04 0.97
CA LEU A 58 11.10 -8.73 0.82
C LEU A 58 11.16 -8.32 -0.65
N GLU A 59 10.82 -7.06 -0.92
CA GLU A 59 10.88 -6.43 -2.24
C GLU A 59 11.62 -5.10 -2.16
N LEU A 60 12.45 -4.80 -3.17
CA LEU A 60 13.09 -3.51 -3.32
C LEU A 60 12.05 -2.46 -3.77
N VAL A 61 11.85 -1.43 -2.95
CA VAL A 61 10.83 -0.40 -3.21
C VAL A 61 11.42 0.99 -3.48
N ALA A 62 12.67 1.24 -3.09
CA ALA A 62 13.39 2.47 -3.40
C ALA A 62 14.90 2.22 -3.41
N SER A 63 15.61 2.97 -4.24
CA SER A 63 17.07 2.96 -4.32
C SER A 63 17.58 4.30 -4.84
N THR A 64 18.79 4.69 -4.45
CA THR A 64 19.46 5.91 -4.94
C THR A 64 20.25 5.69 -6.23
N SER A 65 20.55 4.43 -6.60
CA SER A 65 21.36 4.13 -7.78
C SER A 65 21.10 2.71 -8.32
N GLU A 66 21.42 2.48 -9.60
CA GLU A 66 21.37 1.14 -10.19
C GLU A 66 22.33 0.16 -9.49
N ALA A 67 23.50 0.63 -9.07
CA ALA A 67 24.47 -0.12 -8.28
C ALA A 67 23.87 -0.64 -6.96
N ALA A 68 23.23 0.23 -6.17
CA ALA A 68 22.56 -0.20 -4.94
C ALA A 68 21.38 -1.13 -5.23
N SER A 69 20.59 -0.86 -6.29
CA SER A 69 19.49 -1.74 -6.68
C SER A 69 19.99 -3.15 -7.03
N PHE A 70 21.10 -3.25 -7.76
CA PHE A 70 21.72 -4.53 -8.11
C PHE A 70 22.14 -5.31 -6.86
N VAL A 71 22.84 -4.66 -5.92
CA VAL A 71 23.28 -5.30 -4.66
C VAL A 71 22.10 -5.74 -3.80
N GLU A 72 21.03 -4.95 -3.70
CA GLU A 72 19.80 -5.35 -3.00
C GLU A 72 19.15 -6.57 -3.65
N VAL A 73 19.05 -6.60 -4.99
CA VAL A 73 18.49 -7.75 -5.71
C VAL A 73 19.33 -9.02 -5.50
N MET A 74 20.66 -8.91 -5.44
CA MET A 74 21.52 -10.07 -5.16
C MET A 74 21.31 -10.61 -3.74
N GLN A 75 21.11 -9.75 -2.75
CA GLN A 75 20.73 -10.19 -1.40
C GLN A 75 19.38 -10.91 -1.37
N LEU A 76 18.38 -10.38 -2.09
CA LEU A 76 17.05 -11.01 -2.19
C LEU A 76 17.12 -12.38 -2.87
N ASN A 77 17.88 -12.50 -3.97
CA ASN A 77 18.04 -13.76 -4.68
C ASN A 77 18.76 -14.83 -3.85
N GLY A 78 19.75 -14.42 -3.06
CA GLY A 78 20.48 -15.31 -2.15
C GLY A 78 19.75 -15.61 -0.84
N ASP A 79 18.63 -14.92 -0.54
CA ASP A 79 17.95 -14.91 0.77
C ASP A 79 18.92 -14.68 1.95
N ALA A 80 20.00 -13.94 1.69
CA ALA A 80 21.12 -13.75 2.58
C ALA A 80 21.83 -12.43 2.31
N GLY A 81 22.36 -11.81 3.36
CA GLY A 81 23.04 -10.52 3.29
C GLY A 81 22.55 -9.55 4.36
N PRO A 82 23.22 -8.40 4.50
CA PRO A 82 22.98 -7.48 5.61
C PRO A 82 21.54 -6.97 5.68
N CYS A 83 20.92 -6.59 4.56
CA CYS A 83 19.55 -6.07 4.55
C CYS A 83 18.52 -7.17 4.84
N VAL A 84 18.73 -8.38 4.32
CA VAL A 84 17.85 -9.53 4.56
C VAL A 84 17.92 -9.97 6.02
N GLU A 85 19.12 -10.13 6.58
CA GLU A 85 19.28 -10.44 8.01
C GLU A 85 18.75 -9.33 8.90
N CYS A 86 18.94 -8.06 8.53
CA CYS A 86 18.39 -6.92 9.23
C CYS A 86 16.86 -6.98 9.30
N ALA A 87 16.20 -7.26 8.18
CA ALA A 87 14.75 -7.39 8.11
C ALA A 87 14.20 -8.65 8.81
N ARG A 88 15.04 -9.70 8.95
CA ARG A 88 14.71 -10.96 9.62
C ARG A 88 14.83 -10.85 11.14
N THR A 89 15.93 -10.25 11.62
CA THR A 89 16.25 -10.13 13.05
C THR A 89 15.65 -8.89 13.70
N GLY A 90 15.46 -7.81 12.93
CA GLY A 90 15.10 -6.49 13.46
C GLY A 90 16.26 -5.76 14.14
N GLU A 91 17.48 -6.27 13.97
CA GLU A 91 18.71 -5.68 14.49
C GLU A 91 19.48 -4.96 13.38
N GLN A 92 20.32 -4.01 13.78
CA GLN A 92 21.23 -3.34 12.83
C GLN A 92 22.34 -4.31 12.46
N ILE A 93 22.61 -4.44 11.16
CA ILE A 93 23.66 -5.32 10.65
C ILE A 93 24.75 -4.45 10.03
N THR A 94 25.93 -4.44 10.63
CA THR A 94 27.09 -3.66 10.16
C THR A 94 28.08 -4.58 9.47
N VAL A 95 28.53 -4.19 8.28
CA VAL A 95 29.59 -4.85 7.54
C VAL A 95 30.71 -3.84 7.32
N SER A 96 31.70 -3.84 8.20
CA SER A 96 32.86 -2.94 8.12
C SER A 96 33.77 -3.23 6.93
N ASP A 97 33.78 -4.49 6.48
CA ASP A 97 34.55 -4.92 5.33
C ASP A 97 33.79 -6.03 4.59
N VAL A 98 33.34 -5.73 3.39
CA VAL A 98 32.59 -6.65 2.54
C VAL A 98 33.42 -7.88 2.17
N GLU A 99 34.73 -7.73 1.99
CA GLU A 99 35.62 -8.84 1.61
C GLU A 99 35.75 -9.88 2.74
N ALA A 100 35.56 -9.45 3.99
CA ALA A 100 35.65 -10.28 5.19
C ALA A 100 34.31 -10.97 5.58
N THR A 101 33.26 -10.85 4.77
CA THR A 101 31.95 -11.47 5.04
C THR A 101 31.99 -13.00 4.92
N SER A 102 31.03 -13.69 5.55
CA SER A 102 30.95 -15.16 5.49
C SER A 102 30.63 -15.68 4.09
N ASP A 103 30.94 -16.95 3.82
CA ASP A 103 30.62 -17.60 2.54
C ASP A 103 29.11 -17.68 2.27
N ASP A 104 28.28 -17.64 3.30
CA ASP A 104 26.82 -17.60 3.16
C ASP A 104 26.33 -16.32 2.46
N TRP A 105 27.14 -15.26 2.43
CA TRP A 105 26.82 -13.97 1.79
C TRP A 105 27.62 -13.74 0.51
N VAL A 106 28.00 -14.81 -0.21
CA VAL A 106 28.81 -14.73 -1.43
C VAL A 106 28.18 -13.85 -2.51
N ASP A 107 26.88 -13.98 -2.78
CA ASP A 107 26.18 -13.19 -3.81
C ASP A 107 26.20 -11.69 -3.46
N PHE A 108 25.98 -11.36 -2.18
CA PHE A 108 26.10 -9.99 -1.66
C PHE A 108 27.53 -9.46 -1.80
N ARG A 109 28.52 -10.26 -1.43
CA ARG A 109 29.94 -9.88 -1.46
C ARG A 109 30.41 -9.59 -2.88
N GLU A 110 30.15 -10.51 -3.81
CA GLU A 110 30.57 -10.37 -5.20
C GLU A 110 29.88 -9.17 -5.86
N ALA A 111 28.58 -9.00 -5.65
CA ALA A 111 27.84 -7.86 -6.19
C ALA A 111 28.32 -6.52 -5.63
N SER A 112 28.54 -6.45 -4.31
CA SER A 112 29.00 -5.23 -3.65
C SER A 112 30.39 -4.82 -4.14
N LEU A 113 31.33 -5.75 -4.22
CA LEU A 113 32.68 -5.47 -4.69
C LEU A 113 32.71 -5.12 -6.18
N ALA A 114 31.87 -5.74 -7.00
CA ALA A 114 31.74 -5.40 -8.43
C ALA A 114 31.26 -3.96 -8.65
N GLU A 115 30.36 -3.48 -7.79
CA GLU A 115 29.84 -2.11 -7.81
C GLU A 115 30.70 -1.11 -7.01
N GLY A 116 31.82 -1.56 -6.43
CA GLY A 116 32.78 -0.72 -5.70
C GLY A 116 32.38 -0.39 -4.26
N PHE A 117 31.44 -1.12 -3.66
CA PHE A 117 31.09 -1.00 -2.25
C PHE A 117 31.95 -1.93 -1.38
N HIS A 118 32.52 -1.35 -0.32
CA HIS A 118 33.48 -2.00 0.58
C HIS A 118 33.00 -2.10 2.02
N SER A 119 31.97 -1.34 2.40
CA SER A 119 31.25 -1.52 3.67
C SER A 119 29.77 -1.22 3.51
N SER A 120 28.94 -1.76 4.41
CA SER A 120 27.50 -1.52 4.42
C SER A 120 26.90 -1.50 5.82
N LEU A 121 25.73 -0.89 5.93
CA LEU A 121 24.89 -0.88 7.12
C LEU A 121 23.44 -1.18 6.73
N GLY A 122 22.88 -2.25 7.29
CA GLY A 122 21.44 -2.49 7.29
C GLY A 122 20.81 -1.88 8.55
N VAL A 123 19.83 -0.99 8.37
CA VAL A 123 19.00 -0.46 9.47
C VAL A 123 17.55 -0.94 9.34
N PRO A 124 16.93 -1.44 10.42
CA PRO A 124 15.62 -2.05 10.35
C PRO A 124 14.51 -0.98 10.29
N LEU A 125 13.50 -1.23 9.45
CA LEU A 125 12.22 -0.52 9.50
C LEU A 125 11.29 -1.29 10.44
N ARG A 126 11.07 -0.75 11.64
CA ARG A 126 10.36 -1.44 12.71
C ARG A 126 9.31 -0.57 13.37
N VAL A 127 8.17 -1.18 13.68
CA VAL A 127 7.09 -0.60 14.48
C VAL A 127 6.79 -1.52 15.65
N HIS A 128 7.00 -1.02 16.87
CA HIS A 128 6.95 -1.85 18.08
C HIS A 128 7.85 -3.09 17.94
N SER A 129 7.27 -4.29 17.88
CA SER A 129 7.96 -5.57 17.72
C SER A 129 7.92 -6.12 16.29
N GLU A 130 7.28 -5.42 15.35
CA GLU A 130 7.14 -5.87 13.96
C GLU A 130 8.19 -5.19 13.07
N VAL A 131 8.92 -5.99 12.31
CA VAL A 131 9.89 -5.53 11.32
C VAL A 131 9.26 -5.62 9.94
N ILE A 132 9.02 -4.47 9.31
CA ILE A 132 8.34 -4.35 8.02
C ILE A 132 9.31 -4.28 6.84
N GLY A 133 10.62 -4.18 7.11
CA GLY A 133 11.64 -4.05 6.07
C GLY A 133 13.01 -3.65 6.64
N ALA A 134 13.92 -3.27 5.74
CA ALA A 134 15.24 -2.76 6.07
C ALA A 134 15.69 -1.70 5.05
N MET A 135 16.56 -0.79 5.47
CA MET A 135 17.25 0.15 4.60
C MET A 135 18.74 -0.16 4.62
N GLY A 136 19.31 -0.41 3.45
CA GLY A 136 20.74 -0.61 3.25
C GLY A 136 21.42 0.71 2.93
N LEU A 137 22.59 0.94 3.53
CA LEU A 137 23.51 2.02 3.20
C LEU A 137 24.84 1.41 2.76
N TYR A 138 25.42 1.93 1.68
CA TYR A 138 26.62 1.38 1.05
C TYR A 138 27.71 2.44 0.95
N ARG A 139 28.96 2.03 1.24
CA ARG A 139 30.14 2.90 1.19
C ARG A 139 31.22 2.35 0.30
N THR A 140 31.94 3.23 -0.38
CA THR A 140 33.09 2.88 -1.24
C THR A 140 34.41 2.77 -0.46
N SER A 141 34.36 2.82 0.87
CA SER A 141 35.50 2.62 1.77
C SER A 141 35.14 1.57 2.82
N THR A 142 36.14 0.87 3.34
CA THR A 142 35.97 0.02 4.53
C THR A 142 35.76 0.87 5.79
N GLY A 143 35.42 0.19 6.89
CA GLY A 143 35.15 0.77 8.20
C GLY A 143 33.69 1.07 8.46
N ASP A 144 33.41 1.41 9.71
CA ASP A 144 32.05 1.65 10.20
C ASP A 144 31.56 3.07 9.95
N LEU A 145 30.25 3.23 9.79
CA LEU A 145 29.59 4.51 9.94
C LEU A 145 29.77 5.02 11.38
N SER A 146 29.89 6.34 11.54
CA SER A 146 29.98 6.91 12.88
C SER A 146 28.68 6.66 13.66
N PRO A 147 28.71 6.57 15.00
CA PRO A 147 27.50 6.41 15.80
C PRO A 147 26.44 7.50 15.55
N ALA A 148 26.88 8.72 15.20
CA ALA A 148 25.99 9.81 14.84
C ALA A 148 25.29 9.55 13.49
N ASP A 149 26.00 9.00 12.51
CA ASP A 149 25.43 8.66 11.22
C ASP A 149 24.46 7.48 11.32
N VAL A 150 24.80 6.45 12.10
CA VAL A 150 23.90 5.34 12.41
C VAL A 150 22.60 5.85 13.05
N ALA A 151 22.70 6.80 13.98
CA ALA A 151 21.52 7.40 14.62
C ALA A 151 20.63 8.17 13.62
N VAL A 152 21.24 8.92 12.69
CA VAL A 152 20.50 9.64 11.63
C VAL A 152 19.84 8.66 10.66
N ALA A 153 20.56 7.63 10.22
CA ALA A 153 20.02 6.57 9.36
C ALA A 153 18.81 5.88 10.00
N GLN A 154 18.91 5.54 11.29
CA GLN A 154 17.78 4.95 12.02
C GLN A 154 16.60 5.91 12.15
N ALA A 155 16.83 7.21 12.36
CA ALA A 155 15.76 8.21 12.44
C ALA A 155 15.00 8.33 11.10
N LEU A 156 15.72 8.32 9.98
CA LEU A 156 15.14 8.33 8.64
C LEU A 156 14.39 7.02 8.32
N ALA A 157 14.93 5.87 8.73
CA ALA A 157 14.22 4.58 8.63
C ALA A 157 12.91 4.57 9.44
N ASN A 158 12.91 5.17 10.64
CA ASN A 158 11.70 5.31 11.45
C ASN A 158 10.66 6.21 10.77
N LEU A 159 11.10 7.27 10.09
CA LEU A 159 10.20 8.16 9.35
C LEU A 159 9.59 7.47 8.13
N ALA A 160 10.38 6.72 7.36
CA ALA A 160 9.87 5.84 6.31
C ALA A 160 8.82 4.86 6.87
N THR A 161 9.12 4.24 8.02
CA THR A 161 8.20 3.31 8.70
C THR A 161 6.86 3.97 9.02
N VAL A 162 6.87 5.17 9.62
CA VAL A 162 5.64 5.92 9.94
C VAL A 162 4.85 6.21 8.67
N GLY A 163 5.53 6.65 7.61
CA GLY A 163 4.89 6.91 6.33
C GLY A 163 4.22 5.68 5.72
N ILE A 164 4.92 4.55 5.68
CA ILE A 164 4.36 3.30 5.15
C ILE A 164 3.10 2.89 5.91
N LEU A 165 3.12 3.00 7.24
CA LEU A 165 1.95 2.66 8.07
C LEU A 165 0.78 3.62 7.83
N GLN A 166 1.06 4.90 7.62
CA GLN A 166 0.04 5.88 7.29
C GLN A 166 -0.61 5.57 5.92
N GLU A 167 0.16 5.15 4.91
CA GLU A 167 -0.39 4.73 3.61
C GLU A 167 -1.34 3.56 3.78
N ARG A 168 -0.87 2.52 4.47
CA ARG A 168 -1.66 1.29 4.69
C ARG A 168 -2.96 1.61 5.42
N ALA A 169 -2.92 2.46 6.44
CA ALA A 169 -4.10 2.88 7.18
C ALA A 169 -5.07 3.73 6.34
N LEU A 170 -4.57 4.62 5.48
CA LEU A 170 -5.42 5.42 4.58
C LEU A 170 -6.09 4.54 3.53
N ARG A 171 -5.35 3.59 2.95
CA ARG A 171 -5.86 2.63 1.97
C ARG A 171 -6.93 1.72 2.55
N GLU A 172 -6.72 1.20 3.76
CA GLU A 172 -7.71 0.38 4.46
C GLU A 172 -9.00 1.16 4.74
N ARG A 173 -8.88 2.41 5.23
CA ARG A 173 -10.04 3.29 5.44
C ARG A 173 -10.79 3.56 4.15
N GLY A 174 -10.09 3.77 3.03
CA GLY A 174 -10.70 3.95 1.71
C GLY A 174 -11.53 2.74 1.28
N ILE A 175 -10.97 1.53 1.40
CA ILE A 175 -11.68 0.28 1.08
C ILE A 175 -12.93 0.12 1.96
N ILE A 176 -12.82 0.36 3.27
CA ILE A 176 -13.95 0.27 4.20
C ILE A 176 -15.03 1.31 3.86
N ALA A 177 -14.65 2.54 3.56
CA ALA A 177 -15.58 3.60 3.16
C ALA A 177 -16.34 3.24 1.88
N GLU A 178 -15.65 2.70 0.86
CA GLU A 178 -16.28 2.24 -0.38
C GLU A 178 -17.24 1.05 -0.16
N GLN A 179 -16.88 0.12 0.73
CA GLN A 179 -17.76 -1.01 1.09
C GLN A 179 -19.02 -0.52 1.81
N LEU A 180 -18.87 0.42 2.75
CA LEU A 180 -19.98 1.01 3.48
C LEU A 180 -20.89 1.82 2.55
N GLN A 181 -20.31 2.64 1.67
CA GLN A 181 -21.09 3.42 0.70
C GLN A 181 -21.89 2.51 -0.21
N ARG A 182 -21.28 1.44 -0.75
CA ARG A 182 -21.99 0.42 -1.54
C ARG A 182 -23.13 -0.24 -0.76
N ALA A 183 -22.94 -0.52 0.53
CA ALA A 183 -23.99 -1.10 1.37
C ALA A 183 -25.15 -0.12 1.62
N LEU A 184 -24.86 1.18 1.83
CA LEU A 184 -25.86 2.23 1.99
C LEU A 184 -26.66 2.46 0.71
N ASP A 185 -25.97 2.59 -0.43
CA ASP A 185 -26.61 2.76 -1.74
C ASP A 185 -27.52 1.57 -2.06
N SER A 186 -27.06 0.35 -1.77
CA SER A 186 -27.85 -0.87 -1.94
C SER A 186 -29.11 -0.87 -1.07
N ARG A 187 -29.01 -0.45 0.19
CA ARG A 187 -30.17 -0.35 1.09
C ARG A 187 -31.21 0.65 0.58
N VAL A 188 -30.78 1.83 0.14
CA VAL A 188 -31.68 2.85 -0.42
C VAL A 188 -32.40 2.30 -1.64
N LEU A 189 -31.66 1.66 -2.55
CA LEU A 189 -32.21 1.09 -3.78
C LEU A 189 -33.19 -0.05 -3.50
N ILE A 190 -32.89 -0.92 -2.53
CA ILE A 190 -33.80 -2.01 -2.11
C ILE A 190 -35.09 -1.44 -1.51
N GLU A 191 -35.03 -0.41 -0.68
CA GLU A 191 -36.23 0.24 -0.13
C GLU A 191 -37.07 0.92 -1.22
N GLN A 192 -36.44 1.56 -2.20
CA GLN A 192 -37.13 2.09 -3.38
C GLN A 192 -37.81 0.99 -4.21
N ALA A 193 -37.10 -0.11 -4.47
CA ALA A 193 -37.63 -1.25 -5.21
C ALA A 193 -38.82 -1.91 -4.48
N LYS A 194 -38.75 -2.05 -3.15
CA LYS A 194 -39.88 -2.54 -2.33
C LYS A 194 -41.10 -1.63 -2.53
N GLY A 195 -40.93 -0.31 -2.50
CA GLY A 195 -42.01 0.64 -2.72
C GLY A 195 -42.62 0.55 -4.12
N VAL A 196 -41.78 0.49 -5.16
CA VAL A 196 -42.24 0.31 -6.56
C VAL A 196 -43.02 -0.98 -6.71
N LEU A 197 -42.51 -2.08 -6.16
CA LEU A 197 -43.13 -3.39 -6.29
C LEU A 197 -44.44 -3.46 -5.49
N ALA A 198 -44.45 -3.01 -4.23
CA ALA A 198 -45.65 -2.93 -3.38
C ALA A 198 -46.80 -2.19 -4.09
N ALA A 199 -46.50 -1.04 -4.71
CA ALA A 199 -47.48 -0.28 -5.48
C ALA A 199 -47.89 -0.94 -6.81
N SER A 200 -47.01 -1.72 -7.43
CA SER A 200 -47.25 -2.33 -8.75
C SER A 200 -48.11 -3.59 -8.67
N ILE A 201 -47.94 -4.40 -7.62
CA ILE A 201 -48.63 -5.68 -7.45
C ILE A 201 -49.64 -5.69 -6.30
N ASP A 202 -49.90 -4.53 -5.69
CA ASP A 202 -50.87 -4.29 -4.60
C ASP A 202 -50.64 -5.20 -3.38
N VAL A 203 -49.41 -5.15 -2.86
CA VAL A 203 -49.00 -5.89 -1.66
C VAL A 203 -48.31 -4.97 -0.66
N ASP A 204 -48.20 -5.42 0.59
CA ASP A 204 -47.44 -4.67 1.59
C ASP A 204 -45.91 -4.72 1.33
N MET A 205 -45.17 -3.90 2.08
CA MET A 205 -43.71 -3.79 1.94
C MET A 205 -42.96 -5.07 2.33
N GLU A 206 -43.55 -5.94 3.14
CA GLU A 206 -42.92 -7.19 3.59
C GLU A 206 -43.05 -8.28 2.52
N GLU A 207 -44.22 -8.39 1.91
CA GLU A 207 -44.49 -9.24 0.74
C GLU A 207 -43.65 -8.79 -0.46
N ALA A 208 -43.59 -7.50 -0.76
CA ALA A 208 -42.75 -6.95 -1.83
C ALA A 208 -41.27 -7.32 -1.63
N PHE A 209 -40.77 -7.27 -0.40
CA PHE A 209 -39.40 -7.67 -0.11
C PHE A 209 -39.17 -9.17 -0.28
N ARG A 210 -40.16 -10.00 0.08
CA ARG A 210 -40.11 -11.45 -0.14
C ARG A 210 -39.99 -11.77 -1.62
N VAL A 211 -40.80 -11.13 -2.46
CA VAL A 211 -40.78 -11.30 -3.92
C VAL A 211 -39.42 -10.90 -4.51
N LEU A 212 -38.85 -9.75 -4.11
CA LEU A 212 -37.51 -9.33 -4.53
C LEU A 212 -36.44 -10.38 -4.19
N ARG A 213 -36.48 -10.92 -2.96
CA ARG A 213 -35.51 -11.92 -2.48
C ARG A 213 -35.66 -13.26 -3.18
N GLU A 214 -36.89 -13.71 -3.39
CA GLU A 214 -37.20 -14.95 -4.10
C GLU A 214 -36.75 -14.88 -5.56
N HIS A 215 -37.01 -13.74 -6.22
CA HIS A 215 -36.55 -13.50 -7.58
C HIS A 215 -35.01 -13.53 -7.68
N ALA A 216 -34.31 -12.83 -6.78
CA ALA A 216 -32.86 -12.84 -6.70
C ALA A 216 -32.29 -14.25 -6.52
N ARG A 217 -32.87 -15.05 -5.61
CA ARG A 217 -32.46 -16.44 -5.37
C ARG A 217 -32.72 -17.34 -6.58
N THR A 218 -33.89 -17.25 -7.18
CA THR A 218 -34.30 -18.09 -8.32
C THR A 218 -33.43 -17.83 -9.55
N LYS A 219 -33.00 -16.57 -9.75
CA LYS A 219 -32.16 -16.16 -10.87
C LYS A 219 -30.65 -16.16 -10.54
N ASN A 220 -30.28 -16.52 -9.31
CA ASN A 220 -28.90 -16.45 -8.81
C ASN A 220 -28.25 -15.06 -9.03
N LEU A 221 -29.03 -13.99 -8.80
CA LEU A 221 -28.62 -12.59 -8.95
C LEU A 221 -28.40 -11.94 -7.59
N ASN A 222 -27.62 -10.86 -7.58
CA ASN A 222 -27.51 -10.03 -6.40
C ASN A 222 -28.83 -9.28 -6.16
N LEU A 223 -29.32 -9.25 -4.91
CA LEU A 223 -30.53 -8.52 -4.54
C LEU A 223 -30.48 -7.03 -4.92
N HIS A 224 -29.29 -6.42 -4.88
CA HIS A 224 -29.07 -5.06 -5.35
C HIS A 224 -29.30 -4.90 -6.86
N GLU A 225 -28.88 -5.88 -7.68
CA GLU A 225 -29.10 -5.86 -9.13
C GLU A 225 -30.59 -6.03 -9.44
N VAL A 226 -31.28 -6.89 -8.70
CA VAL A 226 -32.74 -7.06 -8.83
C VAL A 226 -33.47 -5.79 -8.43
N ALA A 227 -33.10 -5.16 -7.31
CA ALA A 227 -33.67 -3.89 -6.87
C ALA A 227 -33.47 -2.79 -7.92
N ARG A 228 -32.26 -2.69 -8.51
CA ARG A 228 -31.98 -1.79 -9.63
C ARG A 228 -32.89 -2.08 -10.81
N GLY A 229 -33.03 -3.34 -11.20
CA GLY A 229 -33.89 -3.76 -12.31
C GLY A 229 -35.36 -3.38 -12.12
N VAL A 230 -35.86 -3.39 -10.89
CA VAL A 230 -37.22 -2.94 -10.56
C VAL A 230 -37.35 -1.43 -10.66
N VAL A 231 -36.41 -0.68 -10.09
CA VAL A 231 -36.43 0.79 -10.10
C VAL A 231 -36.28 1.32 -11.54
N ASP A 232 -35.36 0.77 -12.31
CA ASP A 232 -35.09 1.14 -13.71
C ASP A 232 -36.11 0.54 -14.70
N ARG A 233 -37.03 -0.30 -14.22
CA ARG A 233 -38.02 -1.05 -15.02
C ARG A 233 -37.39 -1.89 -16.14
N SER A 234 -36.17 -2.37 -15.91
CA SER A 234 -35.41 -3.18 -16.85
C SER A 234 -35.50 -4.69 -16.55
N MET A 235 -36.10 -5.08 -15.43
CA MET A 235 -36.39 -6.48 -15.09
C MET A 235 -37.89 -6.74 -14.99
N ASP A 236 -38.31 -7.85 -15.58
CA ASP A 236 -39.65 -8.38 -15.42
C ASP A 236 -39.72 -9.28 -14.19
N ILE A 237 -40.17 -8.70 -13.09
CA ILE A 237 -40.50 -9.45 -11.87
C ILE A 237 -41.98 -9.85 -11.93
N PRO A 238 -42.33 -11.12 -11.63
CA PRO A 238 -43.71 -11.60 -11.61
C PRO A 238 -44.66 -10.61 -10.92
N GLY A 239 -45.63 -10.10 -11.69
CA GLY A 239 -46.64 -9.14 -11.25
C GLY A 239 -46.43 -7.70 -11.77
N ILE A 240 -45.21 -7.26 -12.10
CA ILE A 240 -44.98 -5.92 -12.71
C ILE A 240 -45.47 -5.89 -14.17
N ALA A 241 -45.22 -6.94 -14.97
CA ALA A 241 -45.65 -7.03 -16.36
C ALA A 241 -47.17 -6.93 -16.59
N HIS A 242 -48.01 -7.19 -15.57
CA HIS A 242 -49.46 -7.27 -15.77
C HIS A 242 -50.15 -5.89 -15.91
N ARG A 243 -49.45 -4.78 -15.61
CA ARG A 243 -49.96 -3.41 -15.84
C ARG A 243 -49.38 -2.72 -17.09
N ALA A 244 -48.17 -3.04 -17.53
CA ALA A 244 -47.57 -2.41 -18.71
C ALA A 244 -48.35 -2.70 -20.01
N GLY A 245 -49.13 -3.79 -20.05
CA GLY A 245 -50.00 -4.15 -21.17
C GLY A 245 -51.43 -3.59 -21.14
N ARG A 246 -51.88 -2.90 -20.07
CA ARG A 246 -53.27 -2.38 -19.97
C ARG A 246 -53.42 -0.88 -20.28
N GLY A 247 -52.37 -0.21 -20.77
CA GLY A 247 -52.37 1.22 -21.08
C GLY A 247 -52.63 1.59 -22.55
N GLN A 248 -52.83 0.62 -23.44
CA GLN A 248 -53.11 0.83 -24.86
C GLN A 248 -54.40 0.10 -25.30
N GLU A 249 -55.53 0.42 -24.69
CA GLU A 249 -56.83 0.19 -25.33
C GLU A 249 -57.57 1.53 -25.34
N GLN A 250 -57.61 2.15 -26.52
CA GLN A 250 -58.45 3.31 -26.81
C GLN A 250 -59.93 2.90 -26.73
N PRO A 251 -60.82 3.76 -26.21
CA PRO A 251 -62.25 3.59 -26.43
C PRO A 251 -62.56 4.10 -27.84
N GLU A 252 -62.90 3.21 -28.78
CA GLU A 252 -63.66 3.61 -29.97
C GLU A 252 -65.17 3.45 -29.69
N GLU A 253 -65.86 4.53 -30.01
CA GLU A 253 -67.26 4.82 -29.79
C GLU A 253 -68.20 3.90 -30.58
N GLY A 254 -69.37 3.64 -30.00
CA GLY A 254 -70.54 3.04 -30.64
C GLY A 254 -71.79 3.23 -29.78
#